data_AF-A0A1H1RAG1-F1
#
_entry.id   AF-A0A1H1RAG1-F1
#
_cell.length_a   1.000
_cell.length_b   1.000
_cell.length_c   1.000
_cell.angle_alpha   90.00
_cell.angle_beta   90.00
_cell.angle_gamma   90.00
#
_symmetry.space_group_name_H-M   'P 1'
#
loop_
_entity.id
_entity.type
_entity.pdbx_description
1 polymer ?
#
loop_
_entity_poly.entity_id
_entity_poly.type
_entity_poly.pdbx_seq_one_letter_code
_entity_poly.pdbx_strand_id
1 'polypeptide(L)'
;MDVIDEFVRDDAAAKELVELVEALGEPRFDVVLPAADDLPPLLLELAVPHEDIDELTALLPSRDRDPRVWRFLESCTQLVVSRMGAVTPEVPLPELAPAMGALQRYFYVYVYLAALPHVRAFHREREIPDDISRPTLADLGRVLADHRFWYGTGGLDTVLASWLRLHFRGEIYQLGRLQFQRAKLGNRTGKAVTAAGQPYGPGDPALAVHVPATYGPMTPAACERSFAMAREFFARHFPEEEYHVAVCHSWLLDDQLADYLPVESNILQFQRRFRPAYEPAPDDAVILRFVFGKVGTDPAELPRRSTLQRAIVDHLKAGHHWHGGAGWCLLDPTEALKLL
;
A
#
# COMPACT_ATOMS: atom_id res chain seq x y z
N MET A 1 -2.37 -22.87 -17.49
CA MET A 1 -0.96 -23.04 -17.84
C MET A 1 -0.58 -22.19 -19.04
N ASP A 2 -0.98 -22.54 -20.27
CA ASP A 2 -0.63 -21.78 -21.50
C ASP A 2 -0.85 -20.25 -21.41
N VAL A 3 -1.96 -19.81 -20.80
CA VAL A 3 -2.26 -18.38 -20.63
C VAL A 3 -1.36 -17.65 -19.61
N ILE A 4 -0.86 -18.34 -18.58
CA ILE A 4 0.03 -17.73 -17.59
C ILE A 4 1.41 -17.51 -18.22
N ASP A 5 1.93 -18.51 -18.93
CA ASP A 5 3.21 -18.45 -19.61
C ASP A 5 3.22 -17.37 -20.72
N GLU A 6 2.06 -17.08 -21.32
CA GLU A 6 1.91 -16.00 -22.32
C GLU A 6 1.97 -14.59 -21.71
N PHE A 7 1.36 -14.40 -20.53
CA PHE A 7 1.12 -13.07 -19.97
C PHE A 7 2.02 -12.70 -18.79
N VAL A 8 2.81 -13.63 -18.27
CA VAL A 8 3.85 -13.36 -17.28
C VAL A 8 5.20 -13.24 -17.99
N ARG A 9 5.93 -12.16 -17.68
CA ARG A 9 7.19 -11.81 -18.36
C ARG A 9 8.36 -12.73 -18.00
N ASP A 10 8.39 -13.23 -16.77
CA ASP A 10 9.50 -14.03 -16.24
C ASP A 10 9.07 -15.48 -16.02
N ASP A 11 9.82 -16.43 -16.57
CA ASP A 11 9.48 -17.86 -16.54
C ASP A 11 9.40 -18.42 -15.11
N ALA A 12 10.23 -17.94 -14.19
CA ALA A 12 10.22 -18.41 -12.80
C ALA A 12 8.97 -17.90 -12.07
N ALA A 13 8.63 -16.62 -12.26
CA ALA A 13 7.39 -16.04 -11.75
C ALA A 13 6.14 -16.70 -12.36
N ALA A 14 6.19 -17.06 -13.64
CA ALA A 14 5.11 -17.78 -14.32
C ALA A 14 4.89 -19.14 -13.66
N LYS A 15 5.97 -19.90 -13.44
CA LYS A 15 5.92 -21.20 -12.78
C LYS A 15 5.38 -21.11 -11.36
N GLU A 16 5.85 -20.14 -10.57
CA GLU A 16 5.33 -19.91 -9.21
C GLU A 16 3.83 -19.59 -9.23
N LEU A 17 3.40 -18.75 -10.17
CA LEU A 17 1.98 -18.44 -10.33
C LEU A 17 1.15 -19.66 -10.70
N VAL A 18 1.65 -20.53 -11.60
CA VAL A 18 0.98 -21.80 -11.94
C VAL A 18 0.80 -22.67 -10.70
N GLU A 19 1.86 -22.87 -9.90
CA GLU A 19 1.81 -23.67 -8.67
C GLU A 19 0.77 -23.12 -7.68
N LEU A 20 0.69 -21.78 -7.55
CA LEU A 20 -0.30 -21.13 -6.71
C LEU A 20 -1.73 -21.31 -7.22
N VAL A 21 -1.97 -21.18 -8.52
CA VAL A 21 -3.29 -21.39 -9.13
C VAL A 21 -3.72 -22.85 -9.01
N GLU A 22 -2.82 -23.80 -9.26
CA GLU A 22 -3.10 -25.23 -9.09
C GLU A 22 -3.44 -25.58 -7.64
N ALA A 23 -2.74 -24.97 -6.67
CA ALA A 23 -3.03 -25.15 -5.26
C ALA A 23 -4.40 -24.61 -4.82
N LEU A 24 -4.99 -23.67 -5.57
CA LEU A 24 -6.37 -23.21 -5.31
C LEU A 24 -7.43 -24.26 -5.65
N GLY A 25 -7.12 -25.15 -6.61
CA GLY A 25 -8.06 -26.12 -7.16
C GLY A 25 -9.10 -25.48 -8.09
N GLU A 26 -10.32 -26.00 -8.08
CA GLU A 26 -11.42 -25.52 -8.91
C GLU A 26 -11.80 -24.05 -8.57
N PRO A 27 -12.24 -23.25 -9.58
CA PRO A 27 -12.68 -21.88 -9.35
C PRO A 27 -13.77 -21.80 -8.27
N ARG A 28 -13.59 -20.91 -7.29
CA ARG A 28 -14.49 -20.80 -6.13
C ARG A 28 -15.70 -19.92 -6.38
N PHE A 29 -15.65 -19.11 -7.43
CA PHE A 29 -16.69 -18.14 -7.79
C PHE A 29 -16.53 -17.71 -9.26
N ASP A 30 -17.61 -17.21 -9.85
CA ASP A 30 -17.56 -16.60 -11.18
C ASP A 30 -16.96 -15.20 -11.09
N VAL A 31 -15.92 -14.94 -11.89
CA VAL A 31 -15.41 -13.58 -12.05
C VAL A 31 -16.35 -12.77 -12.93
N VAL A 32 -16.69 -11.58 -12.46
CA VAL A 32 -17.57 -10.63 -13.14
C VAL A 32 -16.92 -9.25 -13.08
N LEU A 33 -16.91 -8.56 -14.22
CA LEU A 33 -16.59 -7.14 -14.30
C LEU A 33 -17.89 -6.35 -14.49
N PRO A 34 -17.93 -5.07 -14.06
CA PRO A 34 -19.07 -4.19 -14.36
C PRO A 34 -19.31 -4.09 -15.87
N ALA A 35 -20.56 -3.82 -16.25
CA ALA A 35 -20.88 -3.49 -17.63
C ALA A 35 -20.15 -2.19 -18.05
N ALA A 36 -19.90 -2.02 -19.35
CA ALA A 36 -19.16 -0.87 -19.86
C ALA A 36 -19.80 0.47 -19.45
N ASP A 37 -21.13 0.56 -19.47
CA ASP A 37 -21.87 1.77 -19.10
C ASP A 37 -21.82 2.07 -17.59
N ASP A 38 -21.61 1.03 -16.76
CA ASP A 38 -21.55 1.14 -15.29
C ASP A 38 -20.12 1.36 -14.78
N LEU A 39 -19.11 1.17 -15.63
CA LEU A 39 -17.71 1.27 -15.25
C LEU A 39 -17.29 2.71 -14.89
N PRO A 40 -17.58 3.77 -15.68
CA PRO A 40 -17.14 5.13 -15.34
C PRO A 40 -17.65 5.63 -13.97
N PRO A 41 -18.94 5.47 -13.61
CA PRO A 41 -19.42 5.84 -12.28
C PRO A 41 -18.72 5.08 -11.14
N LEU A 42 -18.41 3.79 -11.35
CA LEU A 42 -17.67 2.99 -10.37
C LEU A 42 -16.23 3.48 -10.20
N LEU A 43 -15.55 3.79 -11.31
CA LEU A 43 -14.18 4.34 -11.29
C LEU A 43 -14.14 5.68 -10.53
N LEU A 44 -15.14 6.55 -10.72
CA LEU A 44 -15.28 7.79 -9.95
C LEU A 44 -15.48 7.53 -8.46
N GLU A 45 -16.27 6.52 -8.08
CA GLU A 45 -16.45 6.12 -6.67
C GLU A 45 -15.12 5.70 -6.03
N LEU A 46 -14.26 5.03 -6.82
CA LEU A 46 -12.93 4.58 -6.41
C LEU A 46 -11.85 5.66 -6.55
N ALA A 47 -12.26 6.92 -6.78
CA ALA A 47 -11.41 8.09 -6.93
C ALA A 47 -10.38 8.00 -8.08
N VAL A 48 -10.67 7.19 -9.11
CA VAL A 48 -9.81 7.05 -10.28
C VAL A 48 -9.68 8.39 -11.00
N PRO A 49 -8.47 8.83 -11.38
CA PRO A 49 -8.28 10.10 -12.07
C PRO A 49 -9.06 10.14 -13.38
N HIS A 50 -9.63 11.29 -13.71
CA HIS A 50 -10.50 11.44 -14.88
C HIS A 50 -9.75 11.12 -16.18
N GLU A 51 -8.45 11.40 -16.22
CA GLU A 51 -7.54 11.12 -17.33
C GLU A 51 -7.35 9.62 -17.63
N ASP A 52 -7.75 8.74 -16.72
CA ASP A 52 -7.63 7.29 -16.85
C ASP A 52 -8.96 6.61 -17.23
N ILE A 53 -10.11 7.27 -16.99
CA ILE A 53 -11.45 6.66 -17.09
C ILE A 53 -11.78 6.21 -18.51
N ASP A 54 -11.58 7.06 -19.52
CA ASP A 54 -11.94 6.75 -20.91
C ASP A 54 -11.11 5.59 -21.45
N GLU A 55 -9.81 5.57 -21.12
CA GLU A 55 -8.90 4.50 -21.54
C GLU A 55 -9.25 3.17 -20.84
N LEU A 56 -9.50 3.18 -19.53
CA LEU A 56 -9.98 2.02 -18.79
C LEU A 56 -11.31 1.48 -19.33
N THR A 57 -12.20 2.37 -19.77
CA THR A 57 -13.48 1.98 -20.36
C THR A 57 -13.31 1.36 -21.74
N ALA A 58 -12.45 1.95 -22.58
CA ALA A 58 -12.14 1.43 -23.91
C ALA A 58 -11.41 0.07 -23.87
N LEU A 59 -10.60 -0.17 -22.84
CA LEU A 59 -9.81 -1.39 -22.68
C LEU A 59 -10.51 -2.51 -21.90
N LEU A 60 -11.77 -2.32 -21.48
CA LEU A 60 -12.51 -3.29 -20.67
C LEU A 60 -12.56 -4.69 -21.34
N PRO A 61 -11.88 -5.71 -20.77
CA PRO A 61 -11.86 -7.03 -21.36
C PRO A 61 -13.21 -7.74 -21.21
N SER A 62 -13.52 -8.68 -22.10
CA SER A 62 -14.73 -9.51 -22.01
C SER A 62 -14.44 -10.98 -22.32
N ARG A 63 -15.27 -11.87 -21.78
CA ARG A 63 -15.19 -13.33 -22.04
C ARG A 63 -15.19 -13.66 -23.54
N ASP A 64 -16.02 -12.96 -24.31
CA ASP A 64 -16.23 -13.26 -25.73
C ASP A 64 -15.12 -12.71 -26.63
N ARG A 65 -14.64 -11.49 -26.37
CA ARG A 65 -13.59 -10.85 -27.19
C ARG A 65 -12.19 -11.28 -26.79
N ASP A 66 -11.95 -11.48 -25.49
CA ASP A 66 -10.62 -11.62 -24.90
C ASP A 66 -10.51 -12.91 -24.05
N PRO A 67 -10.88 -14.10 -24.56
CA PRO A 67 -11.03 -15.31 -23.74
C PRO A 67 -9.74 -15.74 -23.02
N ARG A 68 -8.56 -15.47 -23.62
CA ARG A 68 -7.26 -15.78 -22.99
C ARG A 68 -6.94 -14.81 -21.85
N VAL A 69 -7.09 -13.50 -22.08
CA VAL A 69 -6.96 -12.46 -21.03
C VAL A 69 -7.95 -12.72 -19.90
N TRP A 70 -9.18 -13.10 -20.22
CA TRP A 70 -10.22 -13.36 -19.24
C TRP A 70 -9.86 -14.53 -18.32
N ARG A 71 -9.32 -15.63 -18.85
CA ARG A 71 -8.84 -16.76 -18.03
C ARG A 71 -7.70 -16.35 -17.10
N PHE A 72 -6.81 -15.46 -17.56
CA PHE A 72 -5.74 -14.94 -16.71
C PHE A 72 -6.28 -14.05 -15.59
N LEU A 73 -7.20 -13.14 -15.93
CA LEU A 73 -7.94 -12.32 -14.98
C LEU A 73 -8.63 -13.19 -13.92
N GLU A 74 -9.28 -14.27 -14.34
CA GLU A 74 -9.88 -15.26 -13.44
C GLU A 74 -8.87 -15.82 -12.45
N SER A 75 -7.74 -16.34 -12.92
CA SER A 75 -6.69 -16.88 -12.06
C SER A 75 -6.18 -15.84 -11.04
N CYS A 76 -5.88 -14.62 -11.50
CA CYS A 76 -5.39 -13.55 -10.62
C CYS A 76 -6.44 -13.12 -9.58
N THR A 77 -7.70 -12.95 -9.98
CA THR A 77 -8.77 -12.57 -9.04
C THR A 77 -9.03 -13.67 -8.01
N GLN A 78 -9.05 -14.94 -8.41
CA GLN A 78 -9.17 -16.07 -7.48
C GLN A 78 -8.04 -16.05 -6.45
N LEU A 79 -6.80 -15.79 -6.86
CA LEU A 79 -5.65 -15.68 -5.95
C LEU A 79 -5.75 -14.51 -4.99
N VAL A 80 -6.19 -13.33 -5.44
CA VAL A 80 -6.40 -12.17 -4.58
C VAL A 80 -7.44 -12.51 -3.50
N VAL A 81 -8.59 -13.04 -3.91
CA VAL A 81 -9.73 -13.30 -3.01
C VAL A 81 -9.51 -14.53 -2.11
N SER A 82 -8.72 -15.52 -2.54
CA SER A 82 -8.50 -16.77 -1.80
C SER A 82 -7.92 -16.59 -0.39
N ARG A 83 -7.26 -15.46 -0.13
CA ARG A 83 -6.64 -15.09 1.14
C ARG A 83 -7.30 -13.88 1.81
N MET A 84 -8.56 -13.60 1.48
CA MET A 84 -9.33 -12.50 2.09
C MET A 84 -9.26 -12.57 3.63
N GLY A 85 -8.90 -11.46 4.26
CA GLY A 85 -8.78 -11.31 5.71
C GLY A 85 -7.52 -11.94 6.33
N ALA A 86 -6.72 -12.69 5.59
CA ALA A 86 -5.54 -13.39 6.14
C ALA A 86 -4.28 -12.52 6.06
N VAL A 87 -3.62 -12.31 7.21
CA VAL A 87 -2.30 -11.67 7.27
C VAL A 87 -1.24 -12.69 6.86
N THR A 88 -0.86 -12.66 5.59
CA THR A 88 0.09 -13.62 4.99
C THR A 88 1.31 -12.91 4.41
N PRO A 89 2.46 -13.60 4.32
CA PRO A 89 3.60 -13.07 3.59
C PRO A 89 3.20 -12.68 2.17
N GLU A 90 3.80 -11.59 1.72
CA GLU A 90 3.62 -11.07 0.37
C GLU A 90 4.08 -12.11 -0.67
N VAL A 91 3.17 -12.41 -1.60
CA VAL A 91 3.52 -13.02 -2.88
C VAL A 91 3.41 -11.89 -3.91
N PRO A 92 4.53 -11.44 -4.50
CA PRO A 92 4.52 -10.40 -5.51
C PRO A 92 3.61 -10.76 -6.68
N LEU A 93 2.90 -9.77 -7.20
CA LEU A 93 2.20 -9.95 -8.48
C LEU A 93 3.24 -9.96 -9.61
N PRO A 94 3.14 -10.87 -10.60
CA PRO A 94 4.15 -11.00 -11.64
C PRO A 94 4.18 -9.78 -12.57
N GLU A 95 5.36 -9.51 -13.12
CA GLU A 95 5.49 -8.57 -14.24
C GLU A 95 4.74 -9.09 -15.46
N LEU A 96 3.95 -8.23 -16.07
CA LEU A 96 3.11 -8.60 -17.21
C LEU A 96 3.90 -8.55 -18.51
N ALA A 97 3.65 -9.50 -19.41
CA ALA A 97 4.31 -9.58 -20.70
C ALA A 97 3.77 -8.52 -21.68
N PRO A 98 4.60 -8.01 -22.62
CA PRO A 98 4.17 -7.09 -23.67
C PRO A 98 3.05 -7.63 -24.58
N ALA A 99 2.83 -8.96 -24.60
CA ALA A 99 1.77 -9.63 -25.36
C ALA A 99 0.36 -9.12 -25.01
N MET A 100 0.16 -8.53 -23.83
CA MET A 100 -1.11 -7.89 -23.43
C MET A 100 -1.39 -6.56 -24.15
N GLY A 101 -0.42 -5.99 -24.87
CA GLY A 101 -0.58 -4.71 -25.55
C GLY A 101 -0.98 -3.58 -24.60
N ALA A 102 -1.96 -2.75 -25.02
CA ALA A 102 -2.41 -1.60 -24.24
C ALA A 102 -3.01 -1.98 -22.87
N LEU A 103 -3.56 -3.19 -22.74
CA LEU A 103 -4.17 -3.67 -21.49
C LEU A 103 -3.13 -3.87 -20.38
N GLN A 104 -1.87 -4.14 -20.74
CA GLN A 104 -0.78 -4.43 -19.81
C GLN A 104 -0.71 -3.42 -18.66
N ARG A 105 -0.88 -2.11 -18.95
CA ARG A 105 -0.78 -1.03 -17.95
C ARG A 105 -1.91 -1.03 -16.93
N TYR A 106 -3.08 -1.56 -17.27
CA TYR A 106 -4.27 -1.49 -16.43
C TYR A 106 -4.82 -2.86 -16.04
N PHE A 107 -4.19 -3.97 -16.45
CA PHE A 107 -4.69 -5.31 -16.18
C PHE A 107 -5.04 -5.54 -14.70
N TYR A 108 -4.16 -5.12 -13.79
CA TYR A 108 -4.40 -5.25 -12.36
C TYR A 108 -5.55 -4.38 -11.83
N VAL A 109 -5.93 -3.31 -12.53
CA VAL A 109 -7.15 -2.54 -12.20
C VAL A 109 -8.37 -3.45 -12.35
N TYR A 110 -8.47 -4.20 -13.45
CA TYR A 110 -9.58 -5.13 -13.66
C TYR A 110 -9.56 -6.30 -12.66
N VAL A 111 -8.38 -6.79 -12.26
CA VAL A 111 -8.26 -7.78 -11.17
C VAL A 111 -8.91 -7.25 -9.89
N TYR A 112 -8.66 -5.99 -9.54
CA TYR A 112 -9.22 -5.36 -8.34
C TYR A 112 -10.70 -4.99 -8.48
N LEU A 113 -11.15 -4.56 -9.67
CA LEU A 113 -12.58 -4.36 -9.94
C LEU A 113 -13.36 -5.67 -9.79
N ALA A 114 -12.81 -6.79 -10.25
CA ALA A 114 -13.40 -8.12 -10.06
C ALA A 114 -13.37 -8.58 -8.59
N ALA A 115 -12.34 -8.21 -7.82
CA ALA A 115 -12.26 -8.50 -6.38
C ALA A 115 -13.15 -7.59 -5.52
N LEU A 116 -13.59 -6.45 -6.05
CA LEU A 116 -14.31 -5.41 -5.29
C LEU A 116 -15.59 -5.90 -4.59
N PRO A 117 -16.46 -6.72 -5.21
CA PRO A 117 -17.64 -7.25 -4.51
C PRO A 117 -17.28 -8.12 -3.31
N HIS A 118 -16.18 -8.88 -3.40
CA HIS A 118 -15.73 -9.80 -2.36
C HIS A 118 -15.17 -9.04 -1.15
N VAL A 119 -14.30 -8.05 -1.36
CA VAL A 119 -13.79 -7.24 -0.25
C VAL A 119 -14.90 -6.40 0.40
N ARG A 120 -15.86 -5.88 -0.38
CA ARG A 120 -17.04 -5.20 0.18
C ARG A 120 -17.90 -6.15 1.01
N ALA A 121 -18.04 -7.42 0.61
CA ALA A 121 -18.72 -8.43 1.40
C ALA A 121 -17.98 -8.72 2.70
N PHE A 122 -16.67 -8.93 2.64
CA PHE A 122 -15.82 -9.10 3.81
C PHE A 122 -15.92 -7.91 4.78
N HIS A 123 -15.88 -6.67 4.28
CA HIS A 123 -16.06 -5.48 5.11
C HIS A 123 -17.42 -5.49 5.82
N ARG A 124 -18.51 -5.85 5.14
CA ARG A 124 -19.83 -5.97 5.77
C ARG A 124 -19.89 -7.07 6.82
N GLU A 125 -19.29 -8.23 6.55
CA GLU A 125 -19.22 -9.35 7.51
C GLU A 125 -18.43 -8.99 8.77
N ARG A 126 -17.41 -8.13 8.64
CA ARG A 126 -16.65 -7.55 9.75
C ARG A 126 -17.30 -6.32 10.38
N GLU A 127 -18.52 -5.98 9.95
CA GLU A 127 -19.25 -4.77 10.38
C GLU A 127 -18.47 -3.46 10.17
N ILE A 128 -17.56 -3.43 9.21
CA ILE A 128 -16.74 -2.25 8.91
C ILE A 128 -17.64 -1.17 8.28
N PRO A 129 -17.69 0.04 8.88
CA PRO A 129 -18.52 1.12 8.37
C PRO A 129 -18.18 1.55 6.93
N ASP A 130 -19.19 1.98 6.18
CA ASP A 130 -19.05 2.44 4.79
C ASP A 130 -18.12 3.65 4.67
N ASP A 131 -18.08 4.53 5.67
CA ASP A 131 -17.20 5.70 5.74
C ASP A 131 -15.73 5.36 6.04
N ILE A 132 -15.43 4.09 6.36
CA ILE A 132 -14.06 3.54 6.44
C ILE A 132 -13.78 2.66 5.21
N SER A 133 -14.72 1.81 4.83
CA SER A 133 -14.61 0.90 3.68
C SER A 133 -14.38 1.68 2.37
N ARG A 134 -15.19 2.70 2.08
CA ARG A 134 -15.09 3.44 0.80
C ARG A 134 -13.77 4.20 0.68
N PRO A 135 -13.30 5.01 1.66
CA PRO A 135 -12.02 5.71 1.53
C PRO A 135 -10.79 4.79 1.51
N THR A 136 -10.92 3.58 2.09
CA THR A 136 -9.90 2.52 2.00
C THR A 136 -9.82 1.98 0.58
N LEU A 137 -10.95 1.66 -0.06
CA LEU A 137 -10.95 1.10 -1.41
C LEU A 137 -10.69 2.16 -2.50
N ALA A 138 -10.96 3.44 -2.20
CA ALA A 138 -10.57 4.57 -3.04
C ALA A 138 -9.05 4.79 -3.14
N ASP A 139 -8.24 3.99 -2.43
CA ASP A 139 -6.79 3.98 -2.64
C ASP A 139 -6.41 3.51 -4.05
N LEU A 140 -7.31 2.78 -4.75
CA LEU A 140 -7.15 2.45 -6.17
C LEU A 140 -6.87 3.71 -7.00
N GLY A 141 -7.70 4.73 -6.86
CA GLY A 141 -7.50 5.99 -7.57
C GLY A 141 -6.24 6.74 -7.14
N ARG A 142 -5.88 6.68 -5.85
CA ARG A 142 -4.65 7.32 -5.34
C ARG A 142 -3.40 6.71 -5.96
N VAL A 143 -3.31 5.38 -6.02
CA VAL A 143 -2.14 4.75 -6.64
C VAL A 143 -2.06 4.97 -8.14
N LEU A 144 -3.20 5.09 -8.85
CA LEU A 144 -3.20 5.47 -10.28
C LEU A 144 -2.67 6.90 -10.46
N ALA A 145 -3.05 7.83 -9.56
CA ALA A 145 -2.48 9.18 -9.54
C ALA A 145 -0.98 9.16 -9.24
N ASP A 146 -0.52 8.32 -8.31
CA ASP A 146 0.90 8.15 -7.99
C ASP A 146 1.68 7.58 -9.18
N HIS A 147 1.16 6.56 -9.87
CA HIS A 147 1.75 6.01 -11.08
C HIS A 147 1.93 7.10 -12.14
N ARG A 148 0.88 7.91 -12.38
CA ARG A 148 0.95 9.04 -13.32
C ARG A 148 1.97 10.09 -12.90
N PHE A 149 2.08 10.37 -11.60
CA PHE A 149 3.08 11.27 -11.06
C PHE A 149 4.52 10.74 -11.25
N TRP A 150 4.72 9.42 -11.12
CA TRP A 150 6.03 8.78 -11.22
C TRP A 150 6.50 8.55 -12.66
N TYR A 151 5.59 8.18 -13.55
CA TYR A 151 5.93 7.73 -14.90
C TYR A 151 5.38 8.63 -16.01
N GLY A 152 4.58 9.65 -15.66
CA GLY A 152 3.95 10.56 -16.62
C GLY A 152 2.80 9.94 -17.42
N THR A 153 2.41 8.70 -17.12
CA THR A 153 1.36 7.97 -17.84
C THR A 153 0.43 7.25 -16.86
N GLY A 154 -0.81 7.01 -17.28
CA GLY A 154 -1.75 6.18 -16.53
C GLY A 154 -1.31 4.73 -16.44
N GLY A 155 -1.65 4.05 -15.35
CA GLY A 155 -1.35 2.64 -15.16
C GLY A 155 -1.31 2.21 -13.70
N LEU A 156 -1.07 0.92 -13.51
CA LEU A 156 -0.90 0.28 -12.21
C LEU A 156 0.20 -0.78 -12.36
N ASP A 157 1.44 -0.41 -12.01
CA ASP A 157 2.58 -1.32 -12.03
C ASP A 157 2.46 -2.42 -10.95
N THR A 158 3.34 -3.40 -10.99
CA THR A 158 3.32 -4.54 -10.04
C THR A 158 3.55 -4.13 -8.60
N VAL A 159 4.31 -3.05 -8.35
CA VAL A 159 4.60 -2.55 -7.00
C VAL A 159 3.35 -1.94 -6.38
N LEU A 160 2.69 -1.04 -7.11
CA LEU A 160 1.44 -0.41 -6.70
C LEU A 160 0.28 -1.42 -6.67
N ALA A 161 0.26 -2.37 -7.61
CA ALA A 161 -0.69 -3.46 -7.58
C ALA A 161 -0.50 -4.31 -6.32
N SER A 162 0.73 -4.67 -5.96
CA SER A 162 1.02 -5.46 -4.74
C SER A 162 0.64 -4.70 -3.47
N TRP A 163 0.80 -3.37 -3.45
CA TRP A 163 0.31 -2.50 -2.37
C TRP A 163 -1.23 -2.52 -2.25
N LEU A 164 -1.96 -2.39 -3.37
CA LEU A 164 -3.42 -2.46 -3.39
C LEU A 164 -3.97 -3.81 -2.92
N ARG A 165 -3.20 -4.89 -3.05
CA ARG A 165 -3.59 -6.21 -2.56
C ARG A 165 -4.02 -6.17 -1.10
N LEU A 166 -3.32 -5.38 -0.28
CA LEU A 166 -3.64 -5.22 1.15
C LEU A 166 -5.06 -4.67 1.34
N HIS A 167 -5.45 -3.70 0.52
CA HIS A 167 -6.76 -3.04 0.58
C HIS A 167 -7.84 -4.03 0.17
N PHE A 168 -7.63 -4.73 -0.95
CA PHE A 168 -8.57 -5.70 -1.51
C PHE A 168 -8.55 -7.08 -0.82
N ARG A 169 -7.74 -7.24 0.23
CA ARG A 169 -7.78 -8.38 1.16
C ARG A 169 -8.26 -8.01 2.56
N GLY A 170 -8.61 -6.75 2.82
CA GLY A 170 -9.02 -6.30 4.15
C GLY A 170 -7.90 -6.39 5.19
N GLU A 171 -6.65 -6.20 4.76
CA GLU A 171 -5.46 -6.17 5.62
C GLU A 171 -5.10 -4.73 6.06
N ILE A 172 -5.55 -3.70 5.35
CA ILE A 172 -5.25 -2.28 5.62
C ILE A 172 -6.51 -1.43 5.58
N TYR A 173 -6.57 -0.40 6.44
CA TYR A 173 -7.72 0.50 6.55
C TYR A 173 -7.29 1.96 6.67
N GLN A 174 -8.00 2.85 5.96
CA GLN A 174 -7.88 4.29 6.09
C GLN A 174 -8.62 4.76 7.35
N LEU A 175 -7.88 5.14 8.40
CA LEU A 175 -8.44 5.58 9.69
C LEU A 175 -8.00 7.01 9.98
N GLY A 176 -8.84 7.97 9.61
CA GLY A 176 -8.49 9.38 9.69
C GLY A 176 -7.44 9.75 8.64
N ARG A 177 -6.32 10.34 9.05
CA ARG A 177 -5.25 10.79 8.14
C ARG A 177 -4.29 9.66 7.75
N LEU A 178 -4.17 8.62 8.58
CA LEU A 178 -3.22 7.53 8.40
C LEU A 178 -3.94 6.26 7.94
N GLN A 179 -3.18 5.34 7.38
CA GLN A 179 -3.61 3.97 7.12
C GLN A 179 -2.93 3.03 8.12
N PHE A 180 -3.65 2.00 8.53
CA PHE A 180 -3.14 0.99 9.45
C PHE A 180 -3.34 -0.39 8.85
N GLN A 181 -2.24 -1.12 8.73
CA GLN A 181 -2.19 -2.47 8.19
C GLN A 181 -2.01 -3.46 9.34
N ARG A 182 -2.83 -4.51 9.35
CA ARG A 182 -2.67 -5.71 10.17
C ARG A 182 -1.38 -6.42 9.75
N ALA A 183 -0.41 -6.51 10.66
CA ALA A 183 0.92 -7.02 10.37
C ALA A 183 1.47 -7.84 11.56
N LYS A 184 2.67 -8.37 11.38
CA LYS A 184 3.47 -8.99 12.45
C LYS A 184 4.79 -8.25 12.60
N LEU A 185 5.32 -8.20 13.81
CA LEU A 185 6.63 -7.64 14.08
C LEU A 185 7.71 -8.41 13.32
N GLY A 186 8.40 -7.72 12.40
CA GLY A 186 9.56 -8.27 11.72
C GLY A 186 10.72 -8.53 12.69
N ASN A 187 11.66 -9.39 12.30
CA ASN A 187 12.76 -9.85 13.17
C ASN A 187 13.59 -8.70 13.78
N ARG A 188 13.94 -7.67 12.99
CA ARG A 188 14.76 -6.54 13.49
C ARG A 188 13.96 -5.65 14.45
N THR A 189 12.77 -5.19 14.03
CA THR A 189 11.93 -4.32 14.86
C THR A 189 11.47 -5.02 16.13
N GLY A 190 11.05 -6.28 16.05
CA GLY A 190 10.65 -7.06 17.22
C GLY A 190 11.78 -7.19 18.25
N LYS A 191 13.02 -7.44 17.81
CA LYS A 191 14.18 -7.45 18.72
C LYS A 191 14.42 -6.09 19.39
N ALA A 192 14.22 -5.00 18.66
CA ALA A 192 14.35 -3.65 19.22
C ALA A 192 13.26 -3.35 20.28
N VAL A 193 12.03 -3.81 20.04
CA VAL A 193 10.91 -3.70 21.00
C VAL A 193 11.23 -4.48 22.28
N THR A 194 11.69 -5.73 22.17
CA THR A 194 12.11 -6.56 23.32
C THR A 194 13.28 -5.93 24.07
N ALA A 195 14.30 -5.42 23.36
CA ALA A 195 15.46 -4.77 23.96
C ALA A 195 15.09 -3.49 24.74
N ALA A 196 13.98 -2.85 24.39
CA ALA A 196 13.41 -1.71 25.12
C ALA A 196 12.52 -2.11 26.32
N GLY A 197 12.59 -3.37 26.76
CA GLY A 197 11.89 -3.89 27.94
C GLY A 197 10.40 -4.13 27.74
N GLN A 198 9.91 -4.13 26.50
CA GLN A 198 8.51 -4.43 26.20
C GLN A 198 8.28 -5.94 26.09
N PRO A 199 7.10 -6.46 26.45
CA PRO A 199 6.79 -7.89 26.42
C PRO A 199 6.45 -8.42 25.00
N TYR A 200 6.80 -7.66 23.96
CA TYR A 200 6.52 -7.99 22.56
C TYR A 200 7.81 -8.22 21.78
N GLY A 201 7.77 -9.09 20.77
CA GLY A 201 8.92 -9.52 19.99
C GLY A 201 8.56 -9.99 18.57
N PRO A 202 9.55 -10.55 17.84
CA PRO A 202 9.34 -11.00 16.47
C PRO A 202 8.16 -11.97 16.34
N GLY A 203 7.28 -11.70 15.37
CA GLY A 203 6.11 -12.51 15.07
C GLY A 203 4.83 -12.10 15.78
N ASP A 204 4.90 -11.28 16.84
CA ASP A 204 3.72 -10.76 17.53
C ASP A 204 2.91 -9.81 16.63
N PRO A 205 1.58 -9.72 16.80
CA PRO A 205 0.75 -8.80 16.04
C PRO A 205 1.18 -7.35 16.23
N ALA A 206 1.18 -6.58 15.13
CA ALA A 206 1.45 -5.16 15.13
C ALA A 206 0.62 -4.45 14.05
N LEU A 207 0.42 -3.14 14.23
CA LEU A 207 -0.16 -2.29 13.19
C LEU A 207 0.95 -1.55 12.44
N ALA A 208 1.14 -1.85 11.16
CA ALA A 208 2.01 -1.06 10.30
C ALA A 208 1.30 0.24 9.87
N VAL A 209 1.95 1.37 10.10
CA VAL A 209 1.42 2.71 9.89
C VAL A 209 1.91 3.27 8.57
N HIS A 210 0.96 3.71 7.74
CA HIS A 210 1.22 4.21 6.40
C HIS A 210 0.60 5.60 6.20
N VAL A 211 1.21 6.37 5.30
CA VAL A 211 0.85 7.77 5.04
C VAL A 211 0.53 7.95 3.56
N PRO A 212 -0.76 8.09 3.19
CA PRO A 212 -1.12 8.48 1.84
C PRO A 212 -0.56 9.87 1.49
N ALA A 213 0.02 10.04 0.30
CA ALA A 213 0.63 11.29 -0.14
C ALA A 213 -0.41 12.42 -0.34
N THR A 214 -1.56 12.08 -0.94
CA THR A 214 -2.59 13.03 -1.40
C THR A 214 -3.81 13.07 -0.46
N TYR A 215 -3.57 13.18 0.85
CA TYR A 215 -4.64 13.22 1.86
C TYR A 215 -4.48 14.35 2.90
N GLY A 216 -3.91 15.48 2.46
CA GLY A 216 -3.67 16.66 3.29
C GLY A 216 -2.47 16.53 4.24
N PRO A 217 -2.18 17.55 5.08
CA PRO A 217 -1.04 17.53 5.99
C PRO A 217 -1.22 16.53 7.15
N MET A 218 -0.11 15.93 7.60
CA MET A 218 -0.04 15.06 8.79
C MET A 218 0.06 15.87 10.08
N THR A 219 -0.94 16.71 10.37
CA THR A 219 -0.90 17.54 11.58
C THR A 219 -0.89 16.64 12.84
N PRO A 220 -0.25 17.07 13.96
CA PRO A 220 -0.22 16.28 15.18
C PRO A 220 -1.60 15.81 15.65
N ALA A 221 -2.60 16.70 15.56
CA ALA A 221 -3.98 16.37 15.92
C ALA A 221 -4.62 15.34 14.98
N ALA A 222 -4.31 15.38 13.67
CA ALA A 222 -4.81 14.39 12.72
C ALA A 222 -4.16 13.02 12.93
N CYS A 223 -2.86 12.98 13.21
CA CYS A 223 -2.16 11.75 13.57
C CYS A 223 -2.72 11.16 14.87
N GLU A 224 -2.86 11.95 15.94
CA GLU A 224 -3.42 11.47 17.21
C GLU A 224 -4.82 10.87 17.03
N ARG A 225 -5.71 11.55 16.31
CA ARG A 225 -7.04 11.01 15.99
C ARG A 225 -6.96 9.69 15.23
N SER A 226 -6.03 9.57 14.28
CA SER A 226 -5.86 8.35 13.49
C SER A 226 -5.43 7.16 14.37
N PHE A 227 -4.51 7.37 15.31
CA PHE A 227 -4.11 6.35 16.29
C PHE A 227 -5.24 5.97 17.25
N ALA A 228 -6.03 6.95 17.69
CA ALA A 228 -7.21 6.67 18.53
C ALA A 228 -8.25 5.82 17.77
N MET A 229 -8.56 6.20 16.53
CA MET A 229 -9.43 5.43 15.66
C MET A 229 -8.88 4.01 15.44
N ALA A 230 -7.58 3.84 15.24
CA ALA A 230 -6.97 2.52 15.08
C ALA A 230 -7.22 1.60 16.27
N ARG A 231 -6.98 2.08 17.50
CA ARG A 231 -7.25 1.29 18.70
C ARG A 231 -8.69 0.82 18.78
N GLU A 232 -9.64 1.73 18.59
CA GLU A 232 -11.07 1.42 18.65
C GLU A 232 -11.53 0.51 17.51
N PHE A 233 -11.03 0.76 16.29
CA PHE A 233 -11.40 0.03 15.09
C PHE A 233 -10.96 -1.43 15.16
N PHE A 234 -9.68 -1.70 15.43
CA PHE A 234 -9.19 -3.08 15.44
C PHE A 234 -9.75 -3.88 16.62
N ALA A 235 -9.90 -3.28 17.80
CA ALA A 235 -10.54 -3.93 18.95
C ALA A 235 -12.00 -4.35 18.65
N ARG A 236 -12.70 -3.60 17.79
CA ARG A 236 -14.10 -3.88 17.43
C ARG A 236 -14.25 -4.87 16.29
N HIS A 237 -13.49 -4.69 15.20
CA HIS A 237 -13.71 -5.41 13.94
C HIS A 237 -12.77 -6.62 13.76
N PHE A 238 -11.71 -6.70 14.58
CA PHE A 238 -10.75 -7.79 14.63
C PHE A 238 -10.46 -8.22 16.08
N PRO A 239 -11.48 -8.53 16.90
CA PRO A 239 -11.30 -8.83 18.33
C PRO A 239 -10.47 -10.10 18.59
N GLU A 240 -10.27 -10.94 17.58
CA GLU A 240 -9.39 -12.11 17.64
C GLU A 240 -7.90 -11.75 17.57
N GLU A 241 -7.56 -10.48 17.31
CA GLU A 241 -6.20 -9.96 17.21
C GLU A 241 -5.95 -8.84 18.21
N GLU A 242 -4.95 -9.01 19.05
CA GLU A 242 -4.57 -8.02 20.05
C GLU A 242 -3.34 -7.23 19.58
N TYR A 243 -3.51 -5.92 19.42
CA TYR A 243 -2.48 -5.03 18.90
C TYR A 243 -2.02 -4.05 19.98
N HIS A 244 -0.75 -4.15 20.37
CA HIS A 244 -0.12 -3.22 21.32
C HIS A 244 1.00 -2.37 20.70
N VAL A 245 1.56 -2.81 19.56
CA VAL A 245 2.69 -2.15 18.92
C VAL A 245 2.26 -1.64 17.55
N ALA A 246 2.60 -0.38 17.27
CA ALA A 246 2.58 0.18 15.93
C ALA A 246 4.00 0.30 15.39
N VAL A 247 4.19 0.01 14.11
CA VAL A 247 5.47 0.12 13.42
C VAL A 247 5.35 1.01 12.20
N CYS A 248 6.42 1.69 11.82
CA CYS A 248 6.47 2.48 10.60
C CYS A 248 7.84 2.33 9.96
N HIS A 249 7.84 2.07 8.65
CA HIS A 249 9.03 2.02 7.82
C HIS A 249 8.89 3.07 6.73
N SER A 250 9.64 4.16 6.84
CA SER A 250 9.48 5.31 5.94
C SER A 250 10.70 6.21 5.94
N TRP A 251 11.01 6.82 4.80
CA TRP A 251 11.93 7.95 4.69
C TRP A 251 11.54 9.12 5.60
N LEU A 252 10.25 9.23 5.94
CA LEU A 252 9.76 10.21 6.92
C LEU A 252 10.37 10.04 8.30
N LEU A 253 11.02 8.91 8.60
CA LEU A 253 11.69 8.62 9.88
C LEU A 253 13.21 8.80 9.84
N ASP A 254 13.76 9.36 8.76
CA ASP A 254 15.18 9.75 8.71
C ASP A 254 15.43 10.95 9.66
N ASP A 255 16.31 10.77 10.64
CA ASP A 255 16.61 11.78 11.66
C ASP A 255 17.38 12.98 11.10
N GLN A 256 18.09 12.80 9.98
CA GLN A 256 18.79 13.88 9.26
C GLN A 256 17.83 14.98 8.79
N LEU A 257 16.53 14.70 8.68
CA LEU A 257 15.52 15.71 8.35
C LEU A 257 15.46 16.83 9.41
N ALA A 258 15.86 16.56 10.66
CA ALA A 258 15.87 17.54 11.74
C ALA A 258 16.91 18.66 11.53
N ASP A 259 17.95 18.42 10.74
CA ASP A 259 18.98 19.43 10.43
C ASP A 259 18.47 20.52 9.46
N TYR A 260 17.35 20.25 8.76
CA TYR A 260 16.84 21.12 7.71
C TYR A 260 15.42 21.64 7.96
N LEU A 261 14.59 20.90 8.69
CA LEU A 261 13.19 21.23 8.91
C LEU A 261 13.00 21.98 10.24
N PRO A 262 12.08 22.97 10.31
CA PRO A 262 11.74 23.63 11.56
C PRO A 262 11.14 22.61 12.54
N VAL A 263 11.36 22.84 13.84
CA VAL A 263 10.95 21.92 14.91
C VAL A 263 9.43 21.68 14.95
N GLU A 264 8.64 22.64 14.44
CA GLU A 264 7.19 22.57 14.30
C GLU A 264 6.72 21.82 13.04
N SER A 265 7.63 21.37 12.18
CA SER A 265 7.30 20.59 10.99
C SER A 265 6.50 19.35 11.36
N ASN A 266 5.38 19.14 10.65
CA ASN A 266 4.54 17.95 10.83
C ASN A 266 5.32 16.64 10.71
N ILE A 267 6.36 16.59 9.85
CA ILE A 267 7.22 15.41 9.70
C ILE A 267 7.96 15.13 11.01
N LEU A 268 8.64 16.13 11.58
CA LEU A 268 9.38 15.96 12.83
C LEU A 268 8.45 15.67 14.02
N GLN A 269 7.24 16.24 14.03
CA GLN A 269 6.23 15.91 15.04
C GLN A 269 5.73 14.47 14.93
N PHE A 270 5.55 13.96 13.70
CA PHE A 270 5.21 12.57 13.46
C PHE A 270 6.35 11.62 13.86
N GLN A 271 7.60 11.95 13.51
CA GLN A 271 8.79 11.17 13.89
C GLN A 271 8.89 10.94 15.39
N ARG A 272 8.66 11.98 16.20
CA ARG A 272 8.75 11.93 17.67
C ARG A 272 7.82 10.91 18.33
N ARG A 273 6.80 10.43 17.60
CA ARG A 273 5.92 9.38 18.09
C ARG A 273 6.60 8.02 18.14
N PHE A 274 7.65 7.82 17.34
CA PHE A 274 8.32 6.54 17.18
C PHE A 274 9.68 6.53 17.89
N ARG A 275 9.98 5.41 18.53
CA ARG A 275 11.32 5.04 18.94
C ARG A 275 12.03 4.40 17.74
N PRO A 276 13.29 4.78 17.42
CA PRO A 276 14.04 4.10 16.37
C PRO A 276 14.18 2.60 16.68
N ALA A 277 13.98 1.78 15.66
CA ALA A 277 14.15 0.33 15.75
C ALA A 277 15.58 -0.08 15.38
N TYR A 278 16.11 0.49 14.29
CA TYR A 278 17.45 0.25 13.79
C TYR A 278 17.80 1.29 12.72
N GLU A 279 19.10 1.46 12.48
CA GLU A 279 19.61 2.25 11.36
C GLU A 279 19.46 1.46 10.05
N PRO A 280 18.73 1.99 9.05
CA PRO A 280 18.63 1.40 7.73
C PRO A 280 19.81 1.83 6.82
N ALA A 281 19.98 1.11 5.72
CA ALA A 281 20.95 1.48 4.69
C ALA A 281 20.50 2.74 3.93
N PRO A 282 21.43 3.46 3.28
CA PRO A 282 21.10 4.58 2.40
C PRO A 282 20.10 4.18 1.31
N ASP A 283 19.11 5.03 1.06
CA ASP A 283 18.06 4.82 0.05
C ASP A 283 17.48 6.16 -0.44
N ASP A 284 18.24 6.86 -1.28
CA ASP A 284 17.81 8.12 -1.89
C ASP A 284 16.58 7.93 -2.80
N ALA A 285 16.41 6.74 -3.39
CA ALA A 285 15.39 6.50 -4.40
C ALA A 285 13.98 6.66 -3.84
N VAL A 286 13.75 6.21 -2.59
CA VAL A 286 12.43 6.27 -1.95
C VAL A 286 11.98 7.71 -1.71
N ILE A 287 12.80 8.53 -1.05
CA ILE A 287 12.44 9.93 -0.78
C ILE A 287 12.28 10.73 -2.08
N LEU A 288 13.15 10.46 -3.07
CA LEU A 288 13.08 11.13 -4.37
C LEU A 288 11.79 10.78 -5.12
N ARG A 289 11.37 9.50 -5.10
CA ARG A 289 10.11 9.05 -5.69
C ARG A 289 8.92 9.74 -5.04
N PHE A 290 8.82 9.73 -3.71
CA PHE A 290 7.65 10.29 -3.02
C PHE A 290 7.56 11.82 -3.09
N VAL A 291 8.69 12.53 -3.09
CA VAL A 291 8.68 14.00 -3.07
C VAL A 291 8.67 14.62 -4.47
N PHE A 292 9.28 13.94 -5.45
CA PHE A 292 9.48 14.50 -6.80
C PHE A 292 8.87 13.67 -7.92
N GLY A 293 8.46 12.43 -7.67
CA GLY A 293 8.01 11.51 -8.71
C GLY A 293 9.13 11.12 -9.67
N LYS A 294 10.39 11.32 -9.27
CA LYS A 294 11.57 11.13 -10.12
C LYS A 294 12.63 10.39 -9.35
N VAL A 295 13.21 9.35 -9.94
CA VAL A 295 14.35 8.61 -9.39
C VAL A 295 15.52 8.71 -10.38
N GLY A 296 16.74 8.87 -9.88
CA GLY A 296 17.95 8.96 -10.70
C GLY A 296 18.10 10.25 -11.51
N THR A 297 17.23 11.24 -11.29
CA THR A 297 17.39 12.59 -11.84
C THR A 297 18.49 13.34 -11.09
N ASP A 298 19.31 14.12 -11.81
CA ASP A 298 20.30 14.99 -11.19
C ASP A 298 19.61 15.93 -10.17
N PRO A 299 20.04 15.96 -8.90
CA PRO A 299 19.51 16.88 -7.90
C PRO A 299 19.46 18.35 -8.36
N ALA A 300 20.34 18.77 -9.27
CA ALA A 300 20.33 20.12 -9.84
C ALA A 300 19.07 20.45 -10.67
N GLU A 301 18.38 19.46 -11.21
CA GLU A 301 17.18 19.62 -12.05
C GLU A 301 15.88 19.50 -11.24
N LEU A 302 15.95 19.10 -9.98
CA LEU A 302 14.79 18.91 -9.13
C LEU A 302 14.19 20.26 -8.68
N PRO A 303 12.85 20.37 -8.60
CA PRO A 303 12.20 21.60 -8.15
C PRO A 303 12.55 21.90 -6.68
N ARG A 304 12.63 23.18 -6.32
CA ARG A 304 13.04 23.64 -4.98
C ARG A 304 12.01 24.56 -4.32
N ARG A 305 10.73 24.27 -4.54
CA ARG A 305 9.60 25.15 -4.17
C ARG A 305 9.32 25.12 -2.68
N SER A 306 9.37 23.96 -2.04
CA SER A 306 9.14 23.81 -0.60
C SER A 306 10.45 23.71 0.20
N THR A 307 10.37 23.90 1.53
CA THR A 307 11.51 23.71 2.44
C THR A 307 12.05 22.28 2.38
N LEU A 308 11.15 21.29 2.36
CA LEU A 308 11.53 19.89 2.22
C LEU A 308 12.27 19.62 0.90
N GLN A 309 11.78 20.17 -0.21
CA GLN A 309 12.45 20.00 -1.51
C GLN A 309 13.85 20.61 -1.52
N ARG A 310 14.03 21.79 -0.90
CA ARG A 310 15.36 22.40 -0.75
C ARG A 310 16.27 21.54 0.10
N ALA A 311 15.79 21.09 1.25
CA ALA A 311 16.52 20.21 2.18
C ALA A 311 17.07 18.98 1.46
N ILE A 312 16.20 18.26 0.74
CA ILE A 312 16.59 17.02 0.04
C ILE A 312 17.68 17.29 -0.97
N VAL A 313 17.51 18.31 -1.81
CA VAL A 313 18.49 18.64 -2.85
C VAL A 313 19.81 19.14 -2.25
N ASP A 314 19.77 19.95 -1.20
CA ASP A 314 20.99 20.48 -0.55
C ASP A 314 21.80 19.38 0.12
N HIS A 315 21.14 18.43 0.78
CA HIS A 315 21.78 17.27 1.39
C HIS A 315 22.50 16.39 0.35
N LEU A 316 21.81 16.08 -0.77
CA LEU A 316 22.40 15.31 -1.87
C LEU A 316 23.56 16.06 -2.55
N LYS A 317 23.44 17.37 -2.75
CA LYS A 317 24.51 18.19 -3.34
C LYS A 317 25.75 18.32 -2.45
N ALA A 318 25.58 18.17 -1.14
CA ALA A 318 26.68 18.09 -0.19
C ALA A 318 27.38 16.71 -0.18
N GLY A 319 26.91 15.76 -0.98
CA GLY A 319 27.47 14.40 -1.06
C GLY A 319 26.99 13.47 0.04
N HIS A 320 25.92 13.82 0.74
CA HIS A 320 25.27 12.97 1.73
C HIS A 320 24.14 12.15 1.10
N HIS A 321 23.62 11.18 1.85
CA HIS A 321 22.55 10.28 1.42
C HIS A 321 21.40 10.31 2.43
N TRP A 322 20.19 10.27 1.88
CA TRP A 322 18.99 10.00 2.66
C TRP A 322 18.86 8.52 2.92
N HIS A 323 18.28 8.20 4.06
CA HIS A 323 18.02 6.85 4.51
C HIS A 323 16.51 6.61 4.55
N GLY A 324 16.15 5.33 4.59
CA GLY A 324 14.86 4.97 5.17
C GLY A 324 14.82 5.33 6.66
N GLY A 325 13.78 4.88 7.33
CA GLY A 325 13.74 4.88 8.78
C GLY A 325 12.82 3.76 9.24
N ALA A 326 13.14 3.18 10.40
CA ALA A 326 12.36 2.12 11.01
C ALA A 326 12.05 2.53 12.45
N GLY A 327 10.77 2.68 12.77
CA GLY A 327 10.33 3.12 14.08
C GLY A 327 9.20 2.27 14.63
N TRP A 328 9.05 2.28 15.95
CA TRP A 328 7.95 1.62 16.64
C TRP A 328 7.44 2.47 17.80
N CYS A 329 6.19 2.28 18.19
CA CYS A 329 5.62 2.85 19.40
C CYS A 329 4.54 1.94 19.99
N LEU A 330 4.18 2.18 21.25
CA LEU A 330 3.02 1.54 21.84
C LEU A 330 1.75 2.22 21.32
N LEU A 331 0.73 1.42 20.98
CA LEU A 331 -0.56 1.91 20.52
C LEU A 331 -1.30 2.66 21.63
N ASP A 332 -1.24 2.15 22.86
CA ASP A 332 -1.69 2.85 24.06
C ASP A 332 -0.47 3.44 24.81
N PRO A 333 -0.31 4.78 24.84
CA PRO A 333 0.78 5.43 25.58
C PRO A 333 0.78 5.13 27.08
N THR A 334 -0.35 4.75 27.66
CA THR A 334 -0.45 4.44 29.10
C THR A 334 0.19 3.10 29.47
N GLU A 335 0.39 2.20 28.51
CA GLU A 335 1.11 0.94 28.72
C GLU A 335 2.58 1.18 29.05
N ALA A 336 3.18 2.26 28.54
CA ALA A 336 4.56 2.65 28.87
C ALA A 336 4.74 3.00 30.36
N LEU A 337 3.67 3.43 31.05
CA LEU A 337 3.70 3.85 32.45
C LEU A 337 3.43 2.69 33.43
N LYS A 338 2.92 1.54 32.96
CA LYS A 338 2.63 0.37 33.82
C LYS A 338 3.85 -0.54 34.06
N LEU A 339 4.95 -0.27 33.34
CA LEU A 339 6.19 -1.06 33.35
C LEU A 339 7.36 -0.33 34.05
N LEU A 340 7.09 0.84 34.63
CA LEU A 340 7.96 1.59 35.56
C LEU A 340 7.41 1.44 36.97
#